data_AF-A0A511X2X4-F1
#
_entry.id   AF-A0A511X2X4-F1
#
_cell.length_a   1.000
_cell.length_b   1.000
_cell.length_c   1.000
_cell.angle_alpha   90.00
_cell.angle_beta   90.00
_cell.angle_gamma   90.00
#
_symmetry.space_group_name_H-M   'P 1'
#
loop_
_entity.id
_entity.type
_entity.pdbx_description
1 polymer ?
#
loop_
_entity_poly.entity_id
_entity_poly.type
_entity_poly.pdbx_seq_one_letter_code
_entity_poly.pdbx_strand_id
1 'polypeptide(L)' 'MISLSDVVFPYGQDYVTHAVLIQMHLKDKEKYGKPIGWSLEDHGDYYNVKCLIDVSPVPYVNASTSTGMIGCNGRL' A
#
# COMPACT_ATOMS: atom_id res chain seq x y z
N MET A 1 16.39 -9.57 -12.07
CA MET A 1 15.03 -9.57 -11.48
C MET A 1 15.20 -9.10 -10.05
N ILE A 2 14.62 -7.96 -9.70
CA ILE A 2 14.71 -7.39 -8.35
C ILE A 2 13.66 -8.10 -7.48
N SER A 3 14.06 -8.53 -6.29
CA SER A 3 13.17 -9.11 -5.28
C SER A 3 13.31 -8.28 -4.00
N LEU A 4 12.19 -7.78 -3.50
CA LEU A 4 12.12 -7.05 -2.24
C LEU A 4 11.37 -7.95 -1.25
N SER A 5 12.12 -8.62 -0.37
CA SER A 5 11.55 -9.69 0.48
C SER A 5 10.81 -9.19 1.72
N ASP A 6 11.10 -7.96 2.17
CA ASP A 6 10.63 -7.44 3.46
C ASP A 6 10.03 -6.03 3.34
N VAL A 7 9.27 -5.78 2.27
CA VAL A 7 8.55 -4.50 2.14
C VAL A 7 7.43 -4.45 3.18
N VAL A 8 7.61 -3.57 4.16
CA VAL A 8 6.61 -3.24 5.17
C VAL A 8 6.23 -1.78 4.99
N PHE A 9 4.93 -1.47 5.10
CA PHE A 9 4.42 -0.11 5.14
C PHE A 9 4.22 0.32 6.60
N PRO A 10 5.14 1.08 7.21
CA PRO A 10 5.06 1.41 8.64
C PRO A 10 3.73 2.09 9.02
N TYR A 11 3.16 2.83 8.07
CA TYR A 11 1.88 3.48 8.17
C TYR A 11 0.92 2.84 7.17
N GLY A 12 0.24 1.77 7.60
CA GLY A 12 -0.83 1.13 6.83
C GLY A 12 -0.61 -0.32 6.44
N GLN A 13 0.43 -0.99 6.97
CA GLN A 13 0.63 -2.43 6.81
C GLN A 13 -0.64 -3.24 7.17
N ASP A 14 -1.35 -2.85 8.22
CA ASP A 14 -2.60 -3.52 8.62
C ASP A 14 -3.67 -3.41 7.53
N TYR A 15 -3.83 -2.25 6.89
CA TYR A 15 -4.79 -2.08 5.80
C TYR A 15 -4.41 -2.93 4.58
N VAL A 16 -3.13 -2.97 4.23
CA VAL A 16 -2.61 -3.81 3.14
C VAL A 16 -2.85 -5.29 3.45
N THR A 17 -2.47 -5.74 4.64
CA THR A 17 -2.64 -7.12 5.10
C THR A 17 -4.11 -7.51 5.12
N HIS A 18 -4.98 -6.63 5.62
CA HIS A 18 -6.42 -6.85 5.66
C HIS A 18 -7.03 -6.95 4.26
N ALA A 19 -6.67 -6.05 3.34
CA ALA A 19 -7.12 -6.11 1.95
C ALA A 19 -6.70 -7.42 1.27
N VAL A 20 -5.44 -7.83 1.43
CA VAL A 20 -4.93 -9.11 0.89
C VAL A 20 -5.67 -10.29 1.50
N LEU A 21 -5.85 -10.33 2.82
CA LEU A 21 -6.60 -11.38 3.50
C LEU A 21 -8.04 -11.46 3.01
N ILE A 22 -8.75 -10.34 2.85
CA ILE A 22 -10.10 -10.32 2.26
C ILE A 22 -10.06 -10.97 0.89
N GLN A 23 -9.18 -10.51 -0.02
CA GLN A 23 -9.11 -11.03 -1.38
C GLN A 23 -8.70 -12.50 -1.44
N MET A 24 -7.90 -13.00 -0.49
CA MET A 24 -7.54 -14.42 -0.42
C MET A 24 -8.73 -15.31 -0.02
N HIS A 25 -9.57 -14.85 0.91
CA HIS A 25 -10.71 -15.62 1.42
C HIS A 25 -12.02 -15.39 0.66
N LEU A 26 -12.01 -14.48 -0.33
CA LEU A 26 -13.20 -14.14 -1.11
C LEU A 26 -13.52 -15.25 -2.12
N LYS A 27 -14.70 -15.86 -1.97
CA LYS A 27 -15.13 -17.02 -2.78
C LYS A 27 -15.43 -16.67 -4.24
N ASP A 28 -15.98 -15.48 -4.48
CA ASP A 28 -16.41 -15.00 -5.80
C ASP A 28 -15.72 -13.66 -6.13
N LYS A 29 -14.45 -13.77 -6.54
CA LYS A 29 -13.57 -12.62 -6.78
C LYS A 29 -13.95 -11.83 -8.02
N GLU A 30 -14.60 -12.46 -8.99
CA GLU A 30 -15.06 -11.76 -10.19
C GLU A 30 -16.16 -10.75 -9.84
N LYS A 31 -17.06 -11.14 -8.92
CA LYS A 31 -18.20 -10.30 -8.54
C LYS A 31 -17.93 -9.31 -7.42
N TYR A 32 -17.13 -9.68 -6.42
CA TYR A 32 -16.90 -8.85 -5.22
C TYR A 32 -15.42 -8.57 -4.95
N GLY A 33 -14.53 -9.02 -5.83
CA GLY A 33 -13.10 -8.73 -5.72
C GLY A 33 -12.85 -7.23 -5.85
N LYS A 34 -11.88 -6.76 -5.06
CA LYS A 34 -11.37 -5.40 -5.12
C LYS A 34 -9.93 -5.50 -5.60
N PRO A 35 -9.51 -4.71 -6.59
CA PRO A 35 -8.14 -4.76 -7.08
C PRO A 35 -7.17 -4.29 -5.99
N ILE A 36 -6.01 -4.95 -5.93
CA ILE A 36 -4.85 -4.53 -5.14
C ILE A 36 -3.75 -4.19 -6.14
N GLY A 37 -3.39 -2.92 -6.23
CA GLY A 37 -2.37 -2.42 -7.15
C GLY A 37 -1.02 -2.29 -6.47
N TRP A 38 0.04 -2.59 -7.22
CA TRP A 38 1.43 -2.38 -6.80
C TRP A 38 2.18 -1.61 -7.87
N SER A 39 3.01 -0.65 -7.46
CA SER A 39 3.92 0.06 -8.33
C SER A 39 5.31 0.09 -7.72
N LEU A 40 6.32 -0.15 -8.56
CA LEU A 40 7.72 -0.06 -8.23
C LEU A 40 8.38 0.94 -9.17
N GLU A 41 8.87 2.04 -8.63
CA GLU A 41 9.60 3.05 -9.39
C GLU A 41 11.08 2.94 -9.04
N ASP A 42 11.92 2.75 -10.05
CA ASP A 42 13.37 2.68 -9.93
C ASP A 42 13.96 4.07 -10.20
N HIS A 43 14.65 4.63 -9.21
CA HIS A 43 15.33 5.92 -9.31
C HIS A 43 16.86 5.78 -9.36
N GLY A 44 17.39 4.56 -9.54
CA GLY A 44 18.82 4.26 -9.57
C GLY A 44 19.43 4.12 -8.17
N ASP A 45 19.23 5.13 -7.31
CA ASP A 45 19.77 5.14 -5.94
C ASP A 45 18.81 4.50 -4.92
N TYR A 46 17.52 4.47 -5.23
CA TYR A 46 16.49 3.91 -4.38
C TYR A 46 15.28 3.47 -5.20
N TYR A 47 14.41 2.69 -4.55
CA TYR A 47 13.12 2.28 -5.08
C TYR A 47 11.98 2.96 -4.33
N ASN A 48 10.98 3.44 -5.04
CA ASN A 48 9.71 3.83 -4.46
C ASN A 48 8.70 2.70 -4.65
N VAL A 49 8.17 2.18 -3.55
CA VAL A 49 7.16 1.12 -3.56
C VAL A 49 5.83 1.70 -3.13
N LYS A 50 4.81 1.58 -4.01
CA LYS A 50 3.45 2.05 -3.73
C LYS A 50 2.49 0.88 -3.76
N CYS A 51 1.60 0.82 -2.78
CA CYS A 51 0.48 -0.11 -2.73
C CYS A 51 -0.82 0.70 -2.80
N LEU A 52 -1.72 0.31 -3.71
CA LEU A 52 -3.05 0.91 -3.85
C LEU A 52 -4.09 -0.14 -3.47
N ILE A 53 -4.87 0.17 -2.44
CA ILE A 53 -5.93 -0.69 -1.92
C ILE A 53 -7.24 0.08 -1.83
N ASP A 54 -8.34 -0.59 -2.15
CA ASP A 54 -9.67 -0.07 -1.90
C ASP A 54 -10.00 -0.27 -0.42
N VAL A 55 -10.14 0.84 0.29
CA VAL A 55 -10.58 0.87 1.69
C VAL A 55 -11.97 1.49 1.73
N SER A 56 -12.90 0.85 2.45
CA SER A 56 -14.25 1.38 2.59
C SER A 56 -14.19 2.78 3.20
N PRO A 57 -14.92 3.78 2.65
CA PRO A 57 -14.97 5.10 3.24
C PRO A 57 -15.53 4.99 4.66
N VAL A 58 -14.75 5.45 5.64
CA VAL A 58 -15.20 5.59 7.02
C VAL A 58 -16.02 6.88 7.10
N PRO A 59 -17.28 6.85 7.56
CA PRO A 59 -18.23 7.97 7.42
C PRO A 59 -17.85 9.28 8.13
N TYR A 60 -16.74 9.31 8.88
CA TYR A 60 -16.25 10.49 9.60
C TYR A 60 -14.75 10.75 9.43
N VAL A 61 -14.13 10.15 8.42
CA VAL A 61 -12.68 10.31 8.19
C VAL A 61 -12.47 10.80 6.76
N ASN A 62 -12.46 12.12 6.58
CA ASN A 62 -11.78 12.74 5.44
C ASN A 62 -10.27 12.64 5.68
N ALA A 63 -9.73 11.42 5.70
CA ALA A 63 -8.28 11.24 5.68
C ALA A 63 -7.83 11.38 4.23
N SER A 64 -7.59 12.64 3.82
CA SER A 64 -6.39 12.86 3.02
C SER A 64 -5.24 12.49 3.94
N THR A 65 -4.74 11.25 3.87
CA THR A 65 -3.45 10.92 4.47
C THR A 65 -2.38 11.60 3.62
N SER A 66 -2.25 12.91 3.79
CA SER A 66 -1.12 13.71 3.34
C SER A 66 0.20 13.33 4.05
N THR A 67 0.21 12.26 4.85
CA THR A 67 1.41 11.62 5.39
C THR A 67 2.21 10.84 4.34
N GLY A 68 2.02 11.14 3.07
CA GLY A 68 2.82 10.62 1.98
C GLY A 68 4.28 11.09 1.98
N MET A 69 4.74 11.91 2.94
CA MET A 69 6.17 12.23 3.18
C MET A 69 6.40 13.18 4.39
N ILE A 70 7.22 12.77 5.38
CA ILE A 70 8.10 13.59 6.26
C ILE A 70 9.19 12.64 6.80
N GLY A 71 10.52 12.82 6.70
CA GLY A 71 11.39 13.67 5.90
C GLY A 71 12.82 13.09 6.00
N CYS A 72 13.60 13.07 4.92
CA CYS A 72 15.03 12.77 5.03
C CYS A 72 15.77 14.07 5.36
N ASN A 73 16.03 14.31 6.65
CA ASN A 73 17.07 15.25 7.03
C ASN A 73 18.44 14.55 6.83
N GLY A 74 18.94 14.56 5.60
CA GLY A 74 20.30 14.15 5.28
C GLY A 74 21.22 15.35 5.35
N ARG A 75 21.71 15.65 6.56
CA ARG A 75 22.85 16.55 6.74
C ARG A 75 24.13 15.74 6.48
N LEU A 76 24.82 16.03 5.39
CA LEU A 76 26.27 15.86 5.25
C LEU A 76 26.83 17.13 4.60
#